data_AF-A0A2U2Z668-F1
#
_entry.id   AF-A0A2U2Z668-F1
#
_cell.length_a   1.000
_cell.length_b   1.000
_cell.length_c   1.000
_cell.angle_alpha   90.00
_cell.angle_beta   90.00
_cell.angle_gamma   90.00
#
_symmetry.space_group_name_H-M   'P 1'
#
loop_
_entity.id
_entity.type
_entity.pdbx_description
1 polymer ?
#
loop_
_entity_poly.entity_id
_entity_poly.type
_entity_poly.pdbx_seq_one_letter_code
_entity_poly.pdbx_strand_id
1 'polypeptide(L)'
;MPEREAGEPLGTPTLEVRDFLRQRREQIAQRWADEPLFRAVFTLSRDEAVEAGKAVVDALAQVADAQRVEDSDAAGFTGVREQLARMTAARSRAGLSATQVSNELAALWPPVENLLAADLEQAPSEELRACTTTLSVLMGTLRVVAMQTALSEGQALIDRQRLQLLEVATPVIRLWDGIVAVPLIGTLDSARSQVVMETLLNAVVDQHARFAILDITGVPTVDSLVAQHLMKTVAAARLMGAECIVSGIRPAIAQTMVHLGLDLGSVLTRASLADALGYCLHELGVDVVSTTTGSAVRR
;
A
#
# COMPACT_ATOMS: atom_id res chain seq x y z
N MET A 1 -11.08 28.96 68.46
CA MET A 1 -10.35 28.26 67.38
C MET A 1 -10.94 28.77 66.08
N PRO A 2 -10.16 29.42 65.19
CA PRO A 2 -10.72 29.92 63.94
C PRO A 2 -10.90 28.76 62.96
N GLU A 3 -12.00 28.86 62.22
CA GLU A 3 -12.45 27.96 61.18
C GLU A 3 -11.43 27.92 60.03
N ARG A 4 -11.05 26.71 59.61
CA ARG A 4 -10.29 26.49 58.37
C ARG A 4 -11.22 26.71 57.19
N GLU A 5 -10.90 27.72 56.39
CA GLU A 5 -11.47 27.94 55.06
C GLU A 5 -11.35 26.65 54.24
N ALA A 6 -12.50 26.19 53.74
CA ALA A 6 -12.59 25.09 52.80
C ALA A 6 -11.95 25.54 51.48
N GLY A 7 -10.84 24.89 51.10
CA GLY A 7 -10.20 25.11 49.81
C GLY A 7 -11.19 24.87 48.66
N GLU A 8 -11.06 25.69 47.62
CA GLU A 8 -11.79 25.53 46.36
C GLU A 8 -11.75 24.07 45.87
N PRO A 9 -12.83 23.58 45.22
CA PRO A 9 -12.80 22.25 44.64
C PRO A 9 -11.69 22.20 43.59
N LEU A 10 -10.63 21.43 43.84
CA LEU A 10 -9.61 21.12 42.85
C LEU A 10 -10.31 20.72 41.54
N GLY A 11 -9.92 21.36 40.44
CA GLY A 11 -10.45 21.00 39.12
C GLY A 11 -10.14 19.54 38.84
N THR A 12 -10.91 18.90 37.95
CA THR A 12 -10.47 17.60 37.42
C THR A 12 -9.11 17.80 36.75
N PRO A 13 -8.08 16.96 37.03
CA PRO A 13 -6.72 17.11 36.49
C PRO A 13 -6.66 17.28 34.96
N THR A 14 -7.66 16.75 34.26
CA THR A 14 -7.81 16.91 32.82
C THR A 14 -8.09 18.35 32.37
N LEU A 15 -8.87 19.12 33.14
CA LEU A 15 -9.16 20.51 32.85
C LEU A 15 -7.95 21.41 33.17
N GLU A 16 -7.19 21.09 34.22
CA GLU A 16 -5.93 21.78 34.53
C GLU A 16 -4.89 21.54 33.42
N VAL A 17 -4.74 20.30 32.95
CA VAL A 17 -3.89 19.99 31.78
C VAL A 17 -4.36 20.72 30.53
N ARG A 18 -5.68 20.81 30.27
CA ARG A 18 -6.23 21.61 29.17
C ARG A 18 -5.80 23.08 29.29
N ASP A 19 -5.96 23.67 30.47
CA ASP A 19 -5.66 25.09 30.68
C ASP A 19 -4.17 25.37 30.55
N PHE A 20 -3.32 24.50 31.10
CA PHE A 20 -1.88 24.51 30.88
C PHE A 20 -1.54 24.47 29.38
N LEU A 21 -2.11 23.53 28.61
CA LEU A 21 -1.85 23.41 27.17
C LEU A 21 -2.26 24.67 26.40
N ARG A 22 -3.41 25.28 26.75
CA ARG A 22 -3.87 26.53 26.14
C ARG A 22 -2.98 27.71 26.51
N GLN A 23 -2.59 27.83 27.77
CA GLN A 23 -1.75 28.92 28.28
C GLN A 23 -0.33 28.85 27.71
N ARG A 24 0.27 27.66 27.67
CA ARG A 24 1.64 27.42 27.19
C ARG A 24 1.72 27.08 25.71
N ARG A 25 0.60 27.17 24.96
CA ARG A 25 0.47 26.83 23.53
C ARG A 25 1.64 27.33 22.68
N GLU A 26 1.93 28.63 22.75
CA GLU A 26 3.00 29.25 21.97
C GLU A 26 4.39 28.69 22.35
N GLN A 27 4.68 28.58 23.65
CA GLN A 27 5.98 28.11 24.13
C GLN A 27 6.21 26.63 23.83
N ILE A 28 5.18 25.79 23.98
CA ILE A 28 5.24 24.38 23.61
C ILE A 28 5.54 24.24 22.13
N ALA A 29 4.78 24.94 21.27
CA ALA A 29 4.96 24.88 19.83
C ALA A 29 6.34 25.39 19.39
N GLN A 30 6.86 26.45 20.02
CA GLN A 30 8.22 26.93 19.77
C GLN A 30 9.28 25.91 20.13
N ARG A 31 9.14 25.20 21.27
CA ARG A 31 10.08 24.13 21.64
C ARG A 31 9.98 22.93 20.71
N TRP A 32 8.76 22.54 20.33
CA TRP A 32 8.54 21.43 19.38
C TRP A 32 9.04 21.74 17.98
N ALA A 33 9.00 23.00 17.54
CA ALA A 33 9.53 23.40 16.24
C ALA A 33 11.03 23.12 16.10
N ASP A 34 11.77 23.05 17.22
CA ASP A 34 13.19 22.75 17.25
C ASP A 34 13.47 21.23 17.31
N GLU A 35 12.45 20.39 17.54
CA GLU A 35 12.56 18.93 17.61
C GLU A 35 12.66 18.28 16.22
N PRO A 36 13.34 17.12 16.08
CA PRO A 36 13.56 16.45 14.79
C PRO A 36 12.26 16.15 14.03
N LEU A 37 11.17 15.86 14.75
CA LEU A 37 9.87 15.56 14.15
C LEU A 37 9.38 16.70 13.25
N PHE A 38 9.51 17.94 13.74
CA PHE A 38 9.05 19.11 13.02
C PHE A 38 10.12 19.61 12.03
N ARG A 39 11.41 19.59 12.41
CA ARG A 39 12.50 20.05 11.53
C ARG A 39 12.65 19.24 10.24
N ALA A 40 12.46 17.92 10.28
CA ALA A 40 12.67 17.09 9.10
C ALA A 40 11.53 17.16 8.07
N VAL A 41 10.34 17.64 8.46
CA VAL A 41 9.19 17.77 7.55
C VAL A 41 8.99 19.18 7.05
N PHE A 42 9.10 20.16 7.95
CA PHE A 42 8.91 21.57 7.63
C PHE A 42 10.27 22.17 7.28
N THR A 43 10.76 21.82 6.09
CA THR A 43 12.05 22.29 5.57
C THR A 43 12.00 23.73 5.01
N LEU A 44 10.81 24.33 4.92
CA LEU A 44 10.56 25.60 4.25
C LEU A 44 10.60 26.81 5.20
N SER A 45 10.07 26.72 6.43
CA SER A 45 10.29 27.75 7.47
C SER A 45 10.03 27.24 8.90
N ARG A 46 10.73 27.83 9.88
CA ARG A 46 10.48 27.56 11.31
C ARG A 46 9.07 28.00 11.73
N ASP A 47 8.51 29.02 11.09
CA ASP A 47 7.17 29.53 11.40
C ASP A 47 6.08 28.50 11.07
N GLU A 48 6.21 27.79 9.94
CA GLU A 48 5.32 26.67 9.60
C GLU A 48 5.41 25.53 10.62
N ALA A 49 6.62 25.22 11.12
CA ALA A 49 6.81 24.22 12.16
C ALA A 49 6.13 24.62 13.47
N VAL A 50 6.19 25.91 13.84
CA VAL A 50 5.49 26.45 15.02
C VAL A 50 3.98 26.37 14.83
N GLU A 51 3.43 26.76 13.67
CA GLU A 51 1.99 26.65 13.41
C GLU A 51 1.50 25.19 13.40
N ALA A 52 2.30 24.28 12.84
CA ALA A 52 2.07 22.85 12.91
C ALA A 52 2.07 22.34 14.36
N GLY A 53 3.00 22.81 15.20
CA GLY A 53 3.06 22.46 16.62
C GLY A 53 1.86 22.98 17.40
N LYS A 54 1.46 24.22 17.13
CA LYS A 54 0.26 24.85 17.71
C LYS A 54 -1.01 24.05 17.44
N ALA A 55 -1.20 23.61 16.19
CA ALA A 55 -2.34 22.77 15.81
C ALA A 55 -2.39 21.45 16.61
N VAL A 56 -1.22 20.84 16.87
CA VAL A 56 -1.14 19.64 17.72
C VAL A 56 -1.48 19.96 19.17
N VAL A 57 -0.96 21.08 19.73
CA VAL A 57 -1.32 21.48 21.10
C VAL A 57 -2.81 21.78 21.25
N ASP A 58 -3.41 22.46 20.28
CA ASP A 58 -4.85 22.77 20.25
C ASP A 58 -5.69 21.49 20.23
N ALA A 59 -5.28 20.50 19.44
CA ALA A 59 -5.89 19.19 19.40
C ALA A 59 -5.81 18.46 20.75
N LEU A 60 -4.64 18.45 21.40
CA LEU A 60 -4.48 17.85 22.74
C LEU A 60 -5.36 18.56 23.77
N ALA A 61 -5.42 19.89 23.73
CA ALA A 61 -6.30 20.67 24.59
C ALA A 61 -7.79 20.35 24.33
N GLN A 62 -8.19 20.13 23.08
CA GLN A 62 -9.56 19.71 22.75
C GLN A 62 -9.89 18.30 23.29
N VAL A 63 -8.94 17.36 23.23
CA VAL A 63 -9.11 16.01 23.79
C VAL A 63 -9.23 16.08 25.32
N ALA A 64 -8.42 16.91 25.96
CA ALA A 64 -8.48 17.16 27.40
C ALA A 64 -9.81 17.86 27.81
N ASP A 65 -10.28 18.84 27.04
CA ASP A 65 -11.56 19.53 27.26
C ASP A 65 -12.75 18.56 27.16
N ALA A 66 -12.66 17.57 26.26
CA ALA A 66 -13.64 16.50 26.14
C ALA A 66 -13.51 15.41 27.22
N GLN A 67 -12.52 15.49 28.12
CA GLN A 67 -12.19 14.51 29.14
C GLN A 67 -11.95 13.09 28.60
N ARG A 68 -11.35 12.99 27.41
CA ARG A 68 -11.15 11.73 26.67
C ARG A 68 -9.67 11.47 26.36
N VAL A 69 -8.78 11.73 27.34
CA VAL A 69 -7.32 11.68 27.16
C VAL A 69 -6.76 10.32 26.76
N GLU A 70 -7.50 9.24 27.03
CA GLU A 70 -7.16 7.85 26.70
C GLU A 70 -7.85 7.33 25.42
N ASP A 71 -8.75 8.13 24.84
CA ASP A 71 -9.49 7.77 23.63
C ASP A 71 -8.70 8.21 22.38
N SER A 72 -8.11 7.23 21.69
CA SER A 72 -7.41 7.48 20.42
C SER A 72 -8.35 7.97 19.31
N ASP A 73 -9.66 7.79 19.43
CA ASP A 73 -10.68 8.21 18.46
C ASP A 73 -11.33 9.55 18.82
N ALA A 74 -10.78 10.25 19.82
CA ALA A 74 -11.25 11.56 20.20
C ALA A 74 -11.17 12.57 19.04
N ALA A 75 -12.20 13.43 18.94
CA ALA A 75 -12.38 14.32 17.80
C ALA A 75 -11.18 15.25 17.56
N GLY A 76 -10.50 15.68 18.63
CA GLY A 76 -9.28 16.49 18.54
C GLY A 76 -8.15 15.80 17.78
N PHE A 77 -8.06 14.47 17.80
CA PHE A 77 -7.04 13.74 17.04
C PHE A 77 -7.32 13.65 15.54
N THR A 78 -8.51 14.04 15.06
CA THR A 78 -8.84 14.00 13.63
C THR A 78 -7.88 14.88 12.79
N GLY A 79 -7.70 16.14 13.18
CA GLY A 79 -6.77 17.05 12.49
C GLY A 79 -5.31 16.62 12.64
N VAL A 80 -4.95 16.03 13.78
CA VAL A 80 -3.62 15.48 14.02
C VAL A 80 -3.32 14.32 13.08
N ARG A 81 -4.28 13.40 12.87
CA ARG A 81 -4.14 12.29 11.91
C ARG A 81 -3.86 12.79 10.50
N GLU A 82 -4.62 13.79 10.02
CA GLU A 82 -4.41 14.35 8.69
C GLU A 82 -3.01 14.97 8.54
N GLN A 83 -2.56 15.72 9.56
CA GLN A 83 -1.24 16.33 9.55
C GLN A 83 -0.13 15.26 9.59
N LEU A 84 -0.26 14.26 10.47
CA LEU A 84 0.69 13.15 10.58
C LEU A 84 0.72 12.28 9.32
N ALA A 85 -0.42 12.08 8.65
CA ALA A 85 -0.49 11.35 7.38
C ALA A 85 0.31 12.08 6.29
N ARG A 86 0.12 13.42 6.15
CA ARG A 86 0.92 14.24 5.23
C ARG A 86 2.42 14.17 5.54
N MET A 87 2.77 14.26 6.82
CA MET A 87 4.16 14.18 7.28
C MET A 87 4.78 12.80 7.00
N THR A 88 4.04 11.72 7.28
CA THR A 88 4.51 10.35 7.10
C THR A 88 4.66 9.99 5.62
N ALA A 89 3.74 10.44 4.76
CA ALA A 89 3.85 10.26 3.32
C ALA A 89 5.10 10.94 2.73
N ALA A 90 5.46 12.13 3.22
CA ALA A 90 6.70 12.80 2.83
C ALA A 90 7.95 12.02 3.29
N ARG A 91 7.89 11.41 4.48
CA ARG A 91 8.98 10.70 5.16
C ARG A 91 9.20 9.26 4.69
N SER A 92 8.15 8.56 4.27
CA SER A 92 8.23 7.20 3.71
C SER A 92 9.12 7.18 2.46
N ARG A 93 9.03 8.22 1.61
CA ARG A 93 9.93 8.40 0.45
C ARG A 93 11.41 8.55 0.83
N ALA A 94 11.70 8.96 2.08
CA ALA A 94 13.06 9.13 2.59
C ALA A 94 13.58 7.89 3.36
N GLY A 95 12.80 6.81 3.49
CA GLY A 95 13.25 5.54 4.09
C GLY A 95 13.31 5.53 5.62
N LEU A 96 12.57 6.41 6.30
CA LEU A 96 12.56 6.50 7.77
C LEU A 96 11.88 5.28 8.41
N SER A 97 12.52 4.69 9.42
CA SER A 97 12.00 3.51 10.15
C SER A 97 10.94 3.88 11.19
N ALA A 98 10.04 2.94 11.51
CA ALA A 98 9.06 3.09 12.59
C ALA A 98 9.73 3.40 13.95
N THR A 99 10.90 2.82 14.21
CA THR A 99 11.71 3.11 15.41
C THR A 99 12.13 4.57 15.46
N GLN A 100 12.58 5.13 14.34
CA GLN A 100 12.98 6.54 14.29
C GLN A 100 11.80 7.47 14.53
N VAL A 101 10.64 7.20 13.92
CA VAL A 101 9.40 7.97 14.18
C VAL A 101 9.01 7.92 15.67
N SER A 102 9.09 6.74 16.29
CA SER A 102 8.82 6.59 17.72
C SER A 102 9.76 7.43 18.59
N ASN A 103 11.06 7.44 18.26
CA ASN A 103 12.05 8.20 19.02
C ASN A 103 11.83 9.71 18.89
N GLU A 104 11.50 10.19 17.69
CA GLU A 104 11.22 11.61 17.46
C GLU A 104 9.93 12.08 18.15
N LEU A 105 8.90 11.23 18.19
CA LEU A 105 7.68 11.52 18.97
C LEU A 105 7.96 11.55 20.48
N ALA A 106 8.83 10.67 20.97
CA ALA A 106 9.23 10.67 22.38
C ALA A 106 9.98 11.96 22.77
N ALA A 107 10.70 12.59 21.83
CA ALA A 107 11.39 13.85 22.07
C ALA A 107 10.44 15.04 22.30
N LEU A 108 9.16 14.93 21.92
CA LEU A 108 8.16 15.96 22.21
C LEU A 108 7.77 16.02 23.70
N TRP A 109 8.06 14.97 24.47
CA TRP A 109 7.62 14.84 25.86
C TRP A 109 8.35 15.79 26.83
N PRO A 110 9.70 15.80 26.93
CA PRO A 110 10.41 16.61 27.91
C PRO A 110 10.10 18.12 27.87
N PRO A 111 9.94 18.76 26.68
CA PRO A 111 9.58 20.17 26.61
C PRO A 111 8.29 20.52 27.33
N VAL A 112 7.28 19.64 27.26
CA VAL A 112 5.94 19.87 27.84
C VAL A 112 5.93 19.53 29.31
N GLU A 113 6.55 18.41 29.70
CA GLU A 113 6.68 18.02 31.11
C GLU A 113 7.40 19.10 31.94
N ASN A 114 8.52 19.63 31.41
CA ASN A 114 9.26 20.69 32.08
C ASN A 114 8.46 21.99 32.25
N LEU A 115 7.59 22.32 31.29
CA LEU A 115 6.72 23.49 31.40
C LEU A 115 5.60 23.26 32.41
N LEU A 116 5.01 22.05 32.45
CA LEU A 116 3.97 21.72 33.42
C LEU A 116 4.52 21.75 34.85
N ALA A 117 5.71 21.16 35.05
CA ALA A 117 6.37 21.16 36.35
C ALA A 117 6.71 22.59 36.84
N ALA A 118 7.07 23.49 35.92
CA ALA A 118 7.32 24.89 36.25
C ALA A 118 6.03 25.65 36.60
N ASP A 119 4.91 25.36 35.92
CA ASP A 119 3.61 26.01 36.20
C ASP A 119 3.01 25.58 37.53
N LEU A 120 3.32 24.36 37.97
CA LEU A 120 2.83 23.76 39.21
C LEU A 120 3.92 23.68 40.30
N GLU A 121 4.99 24.47 40.22
CA GLU A 121 6.11 24.44 41.18
C GLU A 121 5.65 24.69 42.63
N GLN A 122 4.62 25.52 42.81
CA GLN A 122 4.04 25.86 44.11
C GLN A 122 2.81 25.01 44.48
N ALA A 123 2.34 24.16 43.58
CA ALA A 123 1.16 23.34 43.80
C ALA A 123 1.43 22.19 44.78
N PRO A 124 0.40 21.66 45.46
CA PRO A 124 0.53 20.42 46.23
C PRO A 124 1.09 19.27 45.38
N SER A 125 1.93 18.43 45.99
CA SER A 125 2.55 17.29 45.28
C SER A 125 1.54 16.31 44.68
N GLU A 126 0.34 16.23 45.25
CA GLU A 126 -0.75 15.41 44.72
C GLU A 126 -1.31 15.96 43.40
N GLU A 127 -1.48 17.27 43.28
CA GLU A 127 -1.96 17.96 42.09
C GLU A 127 -0.94 17.85 40.95
N LEU A 128 0.34 18.14 41.23
CA LEU A 128 1.42 17.97 40.26
C LEU A 128 1.47 16.54 39.73
N ARG A 129 1.34 15.52 40.60
CA ARG A 129 1.33 14.11 40.20
C ARG A 129 0.12 13.77 39.34
N ALA A 130 -1.06 14.27 39.68
CA ALA A 130 -2.30 14.01 38.94
C ALA A 130 -2.25 14.63 37.54
N CYS A 131 -1.79 15.87 37.43
CA CYS A 131 -1.60 16.57 36.16
C CYS A 131 -0.51 15.93 35.30
N THR A 132 0.62 15.55 35.88
CA THR A 132 1.70 14.83 35.17
C THR A 132 1.21 13.49 34.64
N THR A 133 0.45 12.72 35.44
CA THR A 133 -0.13 11.44 35.00
C THR A 133 -1.11 11.65 33.85
N THR A 134 -1.98 12.65 33.96
CA THR A 134 -2.97 12.96 32.92
C THR A 134 -2.32 13.39 31.62
N LEU A 135 -1.29 14.24 31.69
CA LEU A 135 -0.48 14.64 30.53
C LEU A 135 0.22 13.43 29.91
N SER A 136 0.74 12.51 30.74
CA SER A 136 1.41 11.28 30.29
C SER A 136 0.49 10.36 29.50
N VAL A 137 -0.74 10.17 30.00
CA VAL A 137 -1.78 9.43 29.27
C VAL A 137 -2.08 10.11 27.94
N LEU A 138 -2.33 11.43 27.94
CA LEU A 138 -2.68 12.18 26.74
C LEU A 138 -1.59 12.12 25.65
N MET A 139 -0.32 12.32 26.04
CA MET A 139 0.82 12.19 25.12
C MET A 139 1.06 10.74 24.69
N GLY A 140 0.78 9.77 25.57
CA GLY A 140 0.75 8.35 25.23
C GLY A 140 -0.25 8.05 24.13
N THR A 141 -1.47 8.57 24.25
CA THR A 141 -2.54 8.45 23.24
C THR A 141 -2.15 9.12 21.93
N LEU A 142 -1.56 10.32 21.95
CA LEU A 142 -1.01 10.97 20.76
C LEU A 142 0.00 10.07 20.04
N ARG A 143 0.90 9.41 20.78
CA ARG A 143 1.89 8.50 20.22
C ARG A 143 1.25 7.27 19.59
N VAL A 144 0.19 6.72 20.19
CA VAL A 144 -0.60 5.63 19.59
C VAL A 144 -1.24 6.08 18.28
N VAL A 145 -1.92 7.23 18.27
CA VAL A 145 -2.53 7.82 17.06
C VAL A 145 -1.51 8.01 15.95
N ALA A 146 -0.32 8.51 16.29
CA ALA A 146 0.75 8.72 15.33
C ALA A 146 1.26 7.41 14.74
N MET A 147 1.46 6.38 15.57
CA MET A 147 1.93 5.07 15.10
C MET A 147 0.89 4.35 14.24
N GLN A 148 -0.39 4.39 14.63
CA GLN A 148 -1.49 3.85 13.83
C GLN A 148 -1.57 4.52 12.45
N THR A 149 -1.45 5.85 12.41
CA THR A 149 -1.44 6.62 11.16
C THR A 149 -0.26 6.19 10.28
N ALA A 150 0.94 6.07 10.85
CA ALA A 150 2.13 5.68 10.11
C ALA A 150 2.05 4.26 9.53
N LEU A 151 1.51 3.31 10.30
CA LEU A 151 1.30 1.93 9.85
C LEU A 151 0.26 1.87 8.72
N SER A 152 -0.85 2.59 8.85
CA SER A 152 -1.91 2.63 7.84
C SER A 152 -1.41 3.19 6.50
N GLU A 153 -0.63 4.28 6.54
CA GLU A 153 -0.04 4.87 5.33
C GLU A 153 1.00 3.94 4.67
N GLY A 154 1.81 3.25 5.48
CA GLY A 154 2.74 2.24 4.98
C GLY A 154 2.03 1.08 4.28
N GLN A 155 0.95 0.57 4.86
CA GLN A 155 0.15 -0.49 4.26
C GLN A 155 -0.50 -0.04 2.94
N ALA A 156 -1.09 1.16 2.91
CA ALA A 156 -1.69 1.71 1.71
C ALA A 156 -0.66 1.91 0.57
N LEU A 157 0.60 2.21 0.90
CA LEU A 157 1.68 2.28 -0.08
C LEU A 157 2.03 0.90 -0.64
N ILE A 158 2.17 -0.12 0.23
CA ILE A 158 2.45 -1.51 -0.18
C ILE A 158 1.33 -2.01 -1.10
N ASP A 159 0.08 -1.75 -0.74
CA ASP A 159 -1.07 -2.21 -1.54
C ASP A 159 -1.11 -1.53 -2.92
N ARG A 160 -0.82 -0.22 -3.00
CA ARG A 160 -0.66 0.49 -4.28
C ARG A 160 0.48 -0.09 -5.12
N GLN A 161 1.63 -0.35 -4.52
CA GLN A 161 2.76 -0.98 -5.22
C GLN A 161 2.41 -2.38 -5.71
N ARG A 162 1.68 -3.17 -4.91
CA ARG A 162 1.20 -4.49 -5.30
C ARG A 162 0.24 -4.42 -6.47
N LEU A 163 -0.67 -3.45 -6.49
CA LEU A 163 -1.60 -3.25 -7.61
C LEU A 163 -0.84 -2.90 -8.90
N GLN A 164 0.14 -2.00 -8.83
CA GLN A 164 0.99 -1.65 -9.98
C GLN A 164 1.80 -2.85 -10.50
N LEU A 165 2.28 -3.72 -9.61
CA LEU A 165 2.94 -4.96 -10.01
C LEU A 165 1.98 -5.93 -10.72
N LEU A 166 0.68 -5.92 -10.36
CA LEU A 166 -0.34 -6.72 -11.04
C LEU A 166 -0.71 -6.15 -12.42
N GLU A 167 -0.78 -4.83 -12.57
CA GLU A 167 -1.02 -4.16 -13.87
C GLU A 167 0.09 -4.44 -14.89
N VAL A 168 1.31 -4.72 -14.42
CA VAL A 168 2.47 -5.07 -15.28
C VAL A 168 2.52 -6.58 -15.62
N ALA A 169 1.65 -7.42 -15.05
CA ALA A 169 1.91 -8.85 -14.94
C ALA A 169 1.53 -9.74 -16.14
N THR A 170 1.05 -9.20 -17.25
CA THR A 170 0.85 -9.97 -18.51
C THR A 170 0.82 -9.05 -19.74
N PRO A 171 1.99 -8.67 -20.29
CA PRO A 171 2.02 -7.88 -21.52
C PRO A 171 1.45 -8.69 -22.68
N VAL A 172 0.46 -8.15 -23.40
CA VAL A 172 0.08 -8.71 -24.70
C VAL A 172 1.10 -8.24 -25.73
N ILE A 173 1.69 -9.18 -26.45
CA ILE A 173 2.74 -8.93 -27.43
C ILE A 173 2.16 -9.20 -28.82
N ARG A 174 2.30 -8.24 -29.74
CA ARG A 174 2.00 -8.46 -31.16
C ARG A 174 3.17 -9.19 -31.79
N LEU A 175 2.98 -10.46 -32.17
CA LEU A 175 4.03 -11.27 -32.80
C LEU A 175 4.08 -11.08 -34.31
N TRP A 176 2.92 -10.85 -34.92
CA TRP A 176 2.76 -10.63 -36.36
C TRP A 176 1.45 -9.89 -36.64
N ASP A 177 1.25 -9.47 -37.89
CA ASP A 177 -0.06 -9.00 -38.34
C ASP A 177 -1.11 -10.10 -38.18
N GLY A 178 -2.12 -9.85 -37.34
CA GLY A 178 -3.17 -10.82 -37.03
C GLY A 178 -2.79 -11.86 -35.98
N ILE A 179 -1.61 -11.79 -35.33
CA ILE A 179 -1.15 -12.74 -34.31
C ILE A 179 -0.73 -12.00 -33.03
N VAL A 180 -1.41 -12.31 -31.92
CA VAL A 180 -1.05 -11.82 -30.58
C VAL A 180 -0.62 -12.97 -29.67
N ALA A 181 0.23 -12.67 -28.69
CA ALA A 181 0.64 -13.63 -27.68
C ALA A 181 0.56 -13.04 -26.27
N VAL A 182 0.20 -13.89 -25.31
CA VAL A 182 0.08 -13.56 -23.89
C VAL A 182 0.90 -14.57 -23.09
N PRO A 183 2.16 -14.23 -22.76
CA PRO A 183 3.00 -15.09 -21.92
C PRO A 183 2.59 -14.99 -20.45
N LEU A 184 2.38 -16.15 -19.82
CA LEU A 184 2.05 -16.28 -18.40
C LEU A 184 3.29 -16.72 -17.63
N ILE A 185 3.74 -15.87 -16.70
CA ILE A 185 4.97 -16.10 -15.90
C ILE A 185 4.62 -16.13 -14.41
N GLY A 186 5.05 -17.16 -13.68
CA GLY A 186 4.87 -17.26 -12.24
C GLY A 186 3.55 -17.97 -11.86
N THR A 187 3.08 -17.75 -10.62
CA THR A 187 1.86 -18.40 -10.14
C THR A 187 0.63 -17.76 -10.78
N LEU A 188 -0.27 -18.61 -11.27
CA LEU A 188 -1.56 -18.20 -11.81
C LEU A 188 -2.63 -18.49 -10.75
N ASP A 189 -3.41 -17.48 -10.39
CA ASP A 189 -4.56 -17.60 -9.50
C ASP A 189 -5.83 -17.08 -10.22
N SER A 190 -6.99 -17.14 -9.57
CA SER A 190 -8.27 -16.74 -10.19
C SER A 190 -8.30 -15.27 -10.58
N ALA A 191 -7.80 -14.37 -9.72
CA ALA A 191 -7.80 -12.93 -9.96
C ALA A 191 -6.93 -12.59 -11.17
N ARG A 192 -5.72 -13.17 -11.21
CA ARG A 192 -4.80 -12.99 -12.34
C ARG A 192 -5.33 -13.61 -13.63
N SER A 193 -5.97 -14.78 -13.55
CA SER A 193 -6.58 -15.42 -14.73
C SER A 193 -7.68 -14.57 -15.35
N GLN A 194 -8.45 -13.84 -14.54
CA GLN A 194 -9.46 -12.91 -15.03
C GLN A 194 -8.83 -11.71 -15.75
N VAL A 195 -7.78 -11.10 -15.16
CA VAL A 195 -7.05 -10.00 -15.80
C VAL A 195 -6.46 -10.43 -17.14
N VAL A 196 -5.89 -11.64 -17.20
CA VAL A 196 -5.38 -12.23 -18.45
C VAL A 196 -6.47 -12.36 -19.50
N MET A 197 -7.65 -12.85 -19.12
CA MET A 197 -8.79 -12.97 -20.02
C MET A 197 -9.20 -11.61 -20.58
N GLU A 198 -9.44 -10.62 -19.73
CA GLU A 198 -9.85 -9.27 -20.14
C GLU A 198 -8.81 -8.63 -21.06
N THR A 199 -7.52 -8.72 -20.71
CA THR A 199 -6.43 -8.15 -21.50
C THR A 199 -6.30 -8.82 -22.86
N LEU A 200 -6.43 -10.16 -22.92
CA LEU A 200 -6.40 -10.89 -24.19
C LEU A 200 -7.58 -10.49 -25.09
N LEU A 201 -8.80 -10.45 -24.54
CA LEU A 201 -9.99 -10.13 -25.32
C LEU A 201 -9.94 -8.70 -25.89
N ASN A 202 -9.48 -7.73 -25.08
CA ASN A 202 -9.26 -6.36 -25.55
C ASN A 202 -8.24 -6.32 -26.69
N ALA A 203 -7.10 -7.01 -26.53
CA ALA A 203 -6.06 -7.02 -27.56
C ALA A 203 -6.50 -7.72 -28.86
N VAL A 204 -7.34 -8.76 -28.77
CA VAL A 204 -7.94 -9.40 -29.96
C VAL A 204 -8.75 -8.40 -30.77
N VAL A 205 -9.55 -7.56 -30.11
CA VAL A 205 -10.36 -6.53 -30.76
C VAL A 205 -9.47 -5.41 -31.30
N ASP A 206 -8.62 -4.82 -30.45
CA ASP A 206 -7.80 -3.66 -30.81
C ASP A 206 -6.87 -3.97 -31.99
N GLN A 207 -6.28 -5.18 -32.00
CA GLN A 207 -5.31 -5.60 -33.00
C GLN A 207 -5.93 -6.41 -34.14
N HIS A 208 -7.26 -6.61 -34.12
CA HIS A 208 -7.98 -7.46 -35.08
C HIS A 208 -7.31 -8.82 -35.27
N ALA A 209 -6.93 -9.44 -34.14
CA ALA A 209 -6.12 -10.65 -34.14
C ALA A 209 -6.96 -11.86 -34.59
N ARG A 210 -6.49 -12.58 -35.61
CA ARG A 210 -7.08 -13.86 -36.03
C ARG A 210 -6.59 -15.01 -35.14
N PHE A 211 -5.37 -14.88 -34.59
CA PHE A 211 -4.76 -15.87 -33.72
C PHE A 211 -4.31 -15.26 -32.40
N ALA A 212 -4.60 -15.97 -31.32
CA ALA A 212 -4.15 -15.64 -29.96
C ALA A 212 -3.35 -16.81 -29.38
N ILE A 213 -2.10 -16.58 -28.98
CA ILE A 213 -1.26 -17.60 -28.37
C ILE A 213 -1.16 -17.35 -26.87
N LEU A 214 -1.66 -18.29 -26.07
CA LEU A 214 -1.54 -18.27 -24.62
C LEU A 214 -0.35 -19.15 -24.21
N ASP A 215 0.77 -18.53 -23.84
CA ASP A 215 1.99 -19.26 -23.51
C ASP A 215 2.09 -19.49 -21.99
N ILE A 216 1.92 -20.75 -21.57
CA ILE A 216 1.94 -21.14 -20.16
C ILE A 216 3.28 -21.77 -19.74
N THR A 217 4.33 -21.64 -20.56
CA THR A 217 5.67 -22.18 -20.27
C THR A 217 6.21 -21.73 -18.90
N GLY A 218 5.89 -20.51 -18.48
CA GLY A 218 6.30 -19.90 -17.22
C GLY A 218 5.43 -20.23 -16.01
N VAL A 219 4.38 -21.05 -16.16
CA VAL A 219 3.47 -21.44 -15.06
C VAL A 219 3.89 -22.81 -14.50
N PRO A 220 4.30 -22.90 -13.21
CA PRO A 220 4.86 -24.14 -12.66
C PRO A 220 3.81 -25.21 -12.38
N THR A 221 2.61 -24.81 -11.95
CA THR A 221 1.51 -25.70 -11.55
C THR A 221 0.17 -25.09 -11.95
N VAL A 222 -0.78 -25.94 -12.33
CA VAL A 222 -2.15 -25.55 -12.65
C VAL A 222 -3.09 -26.37 -11.77
N ASP A 223 -3.96 -25.70 -11.02
CA ASP A 223 -5.01 -26.35 -10.25
C ASP A 223 -6.33 -26.44 -11.04
N SER A 224 -7.37 -26.97 -10.41
CA SER A 224 -8.69 -27.13 -11.04
C SER A 224 -9.34 -25.81 -11.45
N LEU A 225 -9.22 -24.77 -10.63
CA LEU A 225 -9.89 -23.49 -10.84
C LEU A 225 -9.19 -22.70 -11.95
N VAL A 226 -7.87 -22.67 -11.91
CA VAL A 226 -7.03 -22.06 -12.94
C VAL A 226 -7.23 -22.73 -14.28
N ALA A 227 -7.27 -24.07 -14.33
CA ALA A 227 -7.52 -24.80 -15.57
C ALA A 227 -8.88 -24.43 -16.19
N GLN A 228 -9.93 -24.33 -15.36
CA GLN A 228 -11.25 -23.87 -15.82
C GLN A 228 -11.22 -22.43 -16.35
N HIS A 229 -10.51 -21.52 -15.68
CA HIS A 229 -10.37 -20.16 -16.15
C HIS A 229 -9.64 -20.08 -17.49
N LEU A 230 -8.57 -20.85 -17.69
CA LEU A 230 -7.86 -20.93 -18.98
C LEU A 230 -8.80 -21.39 -20.10
N MET A 231 -9.61 -22.43 -19.85
CA MET A 231 -10.57 -22.93 -20.84
C MET A 231 -11.67 -21.91 -21.16
N LYS A 232 -12.15 -21.15 -20.16
CA LYS A 232 -13.07 -20.04 -20.37
C LYS A 232 -12.45 -18.94 -21.22
N THR A 233 -11.18 -18.59 -20.97
CA THR A 233 -10.45 -17.60 -21.77
C THR A 233 -10.33 -18.04 -23.24
N VAL A 234 -9.97 -19.30 -23.48
CA VAL A 234 -9.90 -19.88 -24.83
C VAL A 234 -11.26 -19.82 -25.54
N ALA A 235 -12.32 -20.22 -24.85
CA ALA A 235 -13.68 -20.18 -25.40
C ALA A 235 -14.13 -18.75 -25.70
N ALA A 236 -13.84 -17.80 -24.81
CA ALA A 236 -14.18 -16.39 -24.99
C ALA A 236 -13.44 -15.78 -26.19
N ALA A 237 -12.13 -16.03 -26.34
CA ALA A 237 -11.35 -15.57 -27.49
C ALA A 237 -11.92 -16.11 -28.81
N ARG A 238 -12.35 -17.38 -28.81
CA ARG A 238 -13.01 -18.00 -29.97
C ARG A 238 -14.35 -17.35 -30.31
N LEU A 239 -15.15 -16.98 -29.30
CA LEU A 239 -16.39 -16.21 -29.51
C LEU A 239 -16.13 -14.82 -30.10
N MET A 240 -14.98 -14.22 -29.79
CA MET A 240 -14.52 -12.97 -30.40
C MET A 240 -13.95 -13.14 -31.82
N GLY A 241 -13.94 -14.36 -32.36
CA GLY A 241 -13.46 -14.65 -33.72
C GLY A 241 -11.96 -14.90 -33.83
N ALA A 242 -11.23 -15.02 -32.71
CA ALA A 242 -9.82 -15.38 -32.70
C ALA A 242 -9.62 -16.86 -32.36
N GLU A 243 -8.83 -17.56 -33.16
CA GLU A 243 -8.41 -18.92 -32.85
C GLU A 243 -7.33 -18.88 -31.76
N CYS A 244 -7.61 -19.52 -30.63
CA CYS A 244 -6.70 -19.52 -29.49
C CYS A 244 -5.85 -20.80 -29.48
N ILE A 245 -4.53 -20.63 -29.40
CA ILE A 245 -3.55 -21.70 -29.25
C ILE A 245 -2.95 -21.65 -27.86
N VAL A 246 -2.86 -22.78 -27.17
CA VAL A 246 -2.14 -22.88 -25.90
C VAL A 246 -0.75 -23.49 -26.14
N SER A 247 0.30 -22.78 -25.74
CA SER A 247 1.68 -23.26 -25.83
C SER A 247 2.31 -23.53 -24.47
N GLY A 248 3.33 -24.38 -24.42
CA GLY A 248 4.13 -24.56 -23.20
C GLY A 248 3.50 -25.48 -22.15
N ILE A 249 2.54 -26.33 -22.54
CA ILE A 249 1.90 -27.27 -21.62
C ILE A 249 2.92 -28.33 -21.19
N ARG A 250 3.32 -28.28 -19.91
CA ARG A 250 4.19 -29.29 -19.32
C ARG A 250 3.45 -30.61 -19.05
N PRO A 251 4.13 -31.77 -19.01
CA PRO A 251 3.48 -33.06 -18.77
C PRO A 251 2.58 -33.11 -17.52
N ALA A 252 3.02 -32.51 -16.42
CA ALA A 252 2.23 -32.46 -15.19
C ALA A 252 0.90 -31.69 -15.36
N ILE A 253 0.93 -30.56 -16.09
CA ILE A 253 -0.27 -29.75 -16.36
C ILE A 253 -1.24 -30.52 -17.25
N ALA A 254 -0.72 -31.19 -18.29
CA ALA A 254 -1.55 -32.02 -19.17
C ALA A 254 -2.25 -33.14 -18.41
N GLN A 255 -1.54 -33.83 -17.50
CA GLN A 255 -2.13 -34.87 -16.64
C GLN A 255 -3.24 -34.31 -15.76
N THR A 256 -3.02 -33.14 -15.15
CA THR A 256 -4.04 -32.45 -14.34
C THR A 256 -5.27 -32.09 -15.17
N MET A 257 -5.09 -31.51 -16.37
CA MET A 257 -6.22 -31.16 -17.25
C MET A 257 -7.05 -32.37 -17.65
N VAL A 258 -6.40 -33.49 -17.98
CA VAL A 258 -7.08 -34.76 -18.31
C VAL A 258 -7.80 -35.34 -17.09
N HIS A 259 -7.15 -35.35 -15.92
CA HIS A 259 -7.74 -35.85 -14.68
C HIS A 259 -9.00 -35.08 -14.27
N LEU A 260 -9.01 -33.77 -14.51
CA LEU A 260 -10.16 -32.90 -14.25
C LEU A 260 -11.30 -33.04 -15.27
N GLY A 261 -11.12 -33.88 -16.31
CA GLY A 261 -12.13 -34.11 -17.34
C GLY A 261 -12.36 -32.90 -18.24
N LEU A 262 -11.38 -32.01 -18.39
CA LEU A 262 -11.49 -30.87 -19.29
C LEU A 262 -11.44 -31.36 -20.75
N ASP A 263 -12.46 -30.99 -21.52
CA ASP A 263 -12.51 -31.32 -22.95
C ASP A 263 -11.55 -30.41 -23.73
N LEU A 264 -10.36 -30.95 -24.02
CA LEU A 264 -9.34 -30.31 -24.85
C LEU A 264 -9.61 -30.49 -26.35
N GLY A 265 -10.65 -31.21 -26.76
CA GLY A 265 -10.93 -31.54 -28.16
C GLY A 265 -11.18 -30.31 -29.07
N SER A 266 -11.42 -29.15 -28.47
CA SER A 266 -11.61 -27.87 -29.18
C SER A 266 -10.45 -26.88 -29.04
N VAL A 267 -9.40 -27.24 -28.27
CA VAL A 267 -8.27 -26.35 -27.96
C VAL A 267 -7.05 -26.79 -28.74
N LEU A 268 -6.54 -25.91 -29.60
CA LEU A 268 -5.31 -26.19 -30.31
C LEU A 268 -4.11 -26.01 -29.37
N THR A 269 -3.25 -27.03 -29.27
CA THR A 269 -2.06 -26.97 -28.42
C THR A 269 -0.78 -27.13 -29.22
N ARG A 270 0.29 -26.45 -28.80
CA ARG A 270 1.65 -26.60 -29.34
C ARG A 270 2.68 -26.71 -28.23
N ALA A 271 3.81 -27.34 -28.51
CA ALA A 271 4.83 -27.60 -27.49
C ALA A 271 5.51 -26.30 -27.02
N SER A 272 5.79 -25.38 -27.94
CA SER A 272 6.41 -24.09 -27.66
C SER A 272 5.69 -22.91 -28.32
N LEU A 273 5.99 -21.69 -27.85
CA LEU A 273 5.53 -20.46 -28.48
C LEU A 273 5.99 -20.36 -29.96
N ALA A 274 7.20 -20.84 -30.26
CA ALA A 274 7.73 -20.87 -31.62
C ALA A 274 6.91 -21.79 -32.54
N ASP A 275 6.54 -22.99 -32.05
CA ASP A 275 5.70 -23.92 -32.81
C ASP A 275 4.27 -23.37 -33.03
N ALA A 276 3.74 -22.66 -32.03
CA ALA A 276 2.46 -21.96 -32.14
C ALA A 276 2.51 -20.85 -33.18
N LEU A 277 3.55 -20.02 -33.16
CA LEU A 277 3.74 -18.97 -34.15
C LEU A 277 3.90 -19.54 -35.55
N GLY A 278 4.73 -20.59 -35.72
CA GLY A 278 4.92 -21.27 -37.00
C GLY A 278 3.61 -21.81 -37.57
N TYR A 279 2.76 -22.41 -36.72
CA TYR A 279 1.42 -22.84 -37.12
C TYR A 279 0.54 -21.66 -37.59
N CYS A 280 0.49 -20.57 -36.82
CA CYS A 280 -0.32 -19.42 -37.17
C CYS A 280 0.12 -18.77 -38.49
N LEU A 281 1.43 -18.67 -38.72
CA LEU A 281 1.99 -18.14 -39.96
C LEU A 281 1.59 -19.01 -41.16
N HIS A 282 1.69 -20.33 -41.03
CA HIS A 282 1.25 -21.26 -42.06
C HIS A 282 -0.25 -21.11 -42.39
N GLU A 283 -1.12 -20.97 -41.38
CA GLU A 283 -2.57 -20.74 -41.57
C GLU A 283 -2.92 -19.36 -42.18
N LEU A 284 -1.99 -18.41 -42.11
CA LEU A 284 -2.04 -17.12 -42.82
C LEU A 284 -1.46 -17.20 -44.24
N GLY A 285 -0.94 -18.37 -44.66
CA GLY A 285 -0.27 -18.54 -45.95
C GLY A 285 1.14 -17.96 -45.99
N VAL A 286 1.79 -17.82 -44.83
CA VAL A 286 3.18 -17.34 -44.70
C VAL A 286 4.09 -18.53 -44.37
N ASP A 287 4.96 -18.89 -45.31
CA ASP A 287 5.94 -19.95 -45.12
C ASP A 287 7.27 -19.41 -44.58
N VAL A 288 7.79 -20.05 -43.53
CA VAL A 288 9.11 -19.76 -42.97
C VAL A 288 10.15 -20.63 -43.68
N VAL A 289 11.03 -20.00 -44.46
CA VAL A 289 12.08 -20.71 -45.22
C VAL A 289 13.42 -20.63 -44.49
N SER A 290 14.07 -21.76 -44.25
CA SER A 290 15.44 -21.79 -43.72
C SER A 290 16.45 -21.51 -44.85
N THR A 291 17.24 -20.44 -44.72
CA THR A 291 18.23 -20.04 -45.73
C THR A 291 19.55 -20.82 -45.62
N THR A 292 19.49 -22.15 -45.47
CA THR A 292 20.69 -22.99 -45.39
C THR A 292 20.56 -24.23 -46.27
N THR A 293 20.94 -24.10 -47.55
CA THR A 293 21.72 -25.09 -48.32
C THR A 293 22.23 -24.41 -49.59
N GLY A 294 23.53 -24.04 -49.63
CA GLY A 294 24.10 -23.38 -50.81
C GLY A 294 25.59 -23.01 -50.72
N SER A 295 26.45 -23.87 -50.14
CA SER A 295 27.91 -23.79 -50.31
C SER A 295 28.59 -25.06 -49.82
N ALA A 296 28.33 -26.19 -50.48
CA ALA A 296 29.18 -27.37 -50.39
C ALA A 296 29.10 -28.14 -51.71
N VAL A 297 29.65 -27.58 -52.79
CA VAL A 297 29.98 -28.34 -53.99
C VAL A 297 31.41 -27.99 -54.41
N ARG A 298 32.30 -28.93 -54.09
CA ARG A 298 33.49 -29.39 -54.84
C ARG A 298 34.05 -28.44 -55.91
N ARG A 299 35.33 -28.08 -55.75
CA ARG A 299 36.37 -28.44 -56.73
C ARG A 299 37.60 -28.92 -55.99
#